data_AF-A0A1M6THS3-F1
#
_entry.id   AF-A0A1M6THS3-F1
#
_cell.length_a   1.000
_cell.length_b   1.000
_cell.length_c   1.000
_cell.angle_alpha   90.00
_cell.angle_beta   90.00
_cell.angle_gamma   90.00
#
_symmetry.space_group_name_H-M   'P 1'
#
loop_
_entity.id
_entity.type
_entity.pdbx_description
1 polymer ?
#
loop_
_entity_poly.entity_id
_entity_poly.type
_entity_poly.pdbx_seq_one_letter_code
_entity_poly.pdbx_strand_id
1 'polypeptide(L)'
;MRIKKLMIYGYMNNIYSFRSLERTCQRDINFMFLLEGKSAPAYTTISRFETLQFTPISKSIMAKFTDFLYDLGEISGEAIFIDGAKVEANANKYTFVWKKAVKSILLESYNK
;
A
#
# COMPACT_ATOMS: atom_id res chain seq x y z
N MET A 1 -13.62 -12.71 8.66
CA MET A 1 -13.27 -12.92 7.24
C MET A 1 -14.05 -12.04 6.23
N ARG A 2 -15.01 -11.19 6.67
CA ARG A 2 -15.90 -10.42 5.76
C ARG A 2 -15.40 -9.00 5.42
N ILE A 3 -14.91 -8.26 6.42
CA ILE A 3 -14.44 -6.87 6.27
C ILE A 3 -13.27 -6.78 5.27
N LYS A 4 -12.38 -7.77 5.23
CA LYS A 4 -11.28 -7.81 4.25
C LYS A 4 -11.77 -7.84 2.80
N LYS A 5 -12.86 -8.54 2.49
CA LYS A 5 -13.43 -8.58 1.13
C LYS A 5 -13.95 -7.19 0.75
N LEU A 6 -14.65 -6.54 1.67
CA LEU A 6 -15.16 -5.17 1.48
C LEU A 6 -14.06 -4.14 1.31
N MET A 7 -12.98 -4.24 2.10
CA MET A 7 -11.85 -3.32 1.97
C MET A 7 -11.13 -3.47 0.63
N ILE A 8 -10.80 -4.71 0.23
CA ILE A 8 -10.14 -4.97 -1.05
C ILE A 8 -11.03 -4.50 -2.20
N TYR A 9 -12.30 -4.88 -2.21
CA TYR A 9 -13.25 -4.47 -3.25
C TYR A 9 -13.50 -2.96 -3.25
N GLY A 10 -13.57 -2.33 -2.07
CA GLY A 10 -13.66 -0.88 -1.92
C GLY A 10 -12.47 -0.17 -2.54
N TYR A 11 -11.25 -0.61 -2.25
CA TYR A 11 -10.03 -0.04 -2.82
C TYR A 11 -9.96 -0.23 -4.34
N MET A 12 -10.38 -1.39 -4.86
CA MET A 12 -10.48 -1.61 -6.32
C MET A 12 -11.48 -0.65 -6.99
N ASN A 13 -12.49 -0.16 -6.27
CA ASN A 13 -13.48 0.79 -6.75
C ASN A 13 -13.15 2.25 -6.36
N ASN A 14 -11.91 2.56 -6.01
CA ASN A 14 -11.45 3.89 -5.59
C ASN A 14 -12.13 4.46 -4.32
N ILE A 15 -12.60 3.58 -3.43
CA ILE A 15 -13.23 3.96 -2.15
C ILE A 15 -12.24 3.76 -1.02
N TYR A 16 -11.51 4.83 -0.68
CA TYR A 16 -10.45 4.79 0.32
C TYR A 16 -10.91 5.25 1.72
N SER A 17 -12.00 6.01 1.81
CA SER A 17 -12.53 6.49 3.09
C SER A 17 -13.42 5.44 3.75
N PHE A 18 -13.17 5.12 5.01
CA PHE A 18 -14.00 4.17 5.77
C PHE A 18 -15.46 4.61 5.92
N ARG A 19 -15.72 5.92 6.02
CA ARG A 19 -17.08 6.47 6.05
C ARG A 19 -17.75 6.33 4.68
N SER A 20 -16.98 6.51 3.61
CA SER A 20 -17.49 6.25 2.26
C SER A 20 -17.81 4.77 2.08
N LEU A 21 -16.93 3.88 2.56
CA LEU A 21 -17.12 2.44 2.48
C LEU A 21 -18.37 1.97 3.25
N GLU A 22 -18.60 2.51 4.45
CA GLU A 22 -19.83 2.27 5.23
C GLU A 22 -21.09 2.69 4.46
N ARG A 23 -21.09 3.89 3.85
CA ARG A 23 -22.22 4.35 3.03
C ARG A 23 -22.44 3.48 1.81
N THR A 24 -21.38 3.04 1.14
CA THR A 24 -21.47 2.16 -0.02
C THR A 24 -22.03 0.78 0.36
N CYS A 25 -21.63 0.25 1.52
CA CYS A 25 -22.19 -0.99 2.07
C CYS A 25 -23.71 -0.94 2.30
N GLN A 26 -24.28 0.26 2.46
CA GLN A 26 -25.71 0.47 2.67
C GLN A 26 -26.49 0.75 1.37
N ARG A 27 -25.81 1.04 0.25
CA ARG A 27 -26.46 1.54 -0.97
C ARG A 27 -26.15 0.71 -2.22
N ASP A 28 -24.98 0.08 -2.28
CA ASP A 28 -24.51 -0.65 -3.45
C ASP A 28 -24.77 -2.15 -3.32
N ILE A 29 -25.42 -2.73 -4.33
CA ILE A 29 -25.82 -4.14 -4.33
C ILE A 29 -24.63 -5.10 -4.31
N ASN A 30 -23.49 -4.74 -4.91
CA ASN A 30 -22.29 -5.56 -4.91
C ASN A 30 -21.71 -5.66 -3.50
N PHE A 31 -21.72 -4.54 -2.76
CA PHE A 31 -21.27 -4.53 -1.36
C PHE A 31 -22.27 -5.25 -0.44
N MET A 32 -23.58 -5.11 -0.68
CA MET A 32 -24.60 -5.89 0.04
C MET A 32 -24.46 -7.40 -0.21
N PHE A 33 -24.15 -7.79 -1.45
CA PHE A 33 -23.86 -9.18 -1.80
C PHE A 33 -22.63 -9.71 -1.06
N LEU A 34 -21.54 -8.93 -1.00
CA LEU A 34 -20.34 -9.25 -0.23
C LEU A 34 -20.58 -9.35 1.29
N LEU A 35 -21.61 -8.68 1.79
CA LEU A 35 -22.04 -8.78 3.19
C LEU A 35 -22.80 -10.06 3.50
N GLU A 36 -23.22 -10.84 2.49
CA GLU A 36 -23.91 -12.12 2.64
C GLU A 36 -25.17 -11.99 3.53
N GLY A 37 -25.95 -10.92 3.31
CA GLY A 37 -27.20 -10.64 4.04
C GLY A 37 -27.03 -10.04 5.44
N LYS A 38 -25.81 -9.66 5.84
CA LYS A 38 -25.53 -9.02 7.14
C LYS A 38 -25.66 -7.51 7.09
N SER A 39 -25.85 -6.91 8.25
CA SER A 39 -25.84 -5.45 8.40
C SER A 39 -24.49 -4.87 8.00
N ALA A 40 -24.53 -3.67 7.39
CA ALA A 40 -23.35 -2.92 7.03
C ALA A 40 -22.51 -2.60 8.29
N PRO A 41 -21.20 -2.88 8.29
CA PRO A 41 -20.35 -2.58 9.43
C PRO A 41 -20.17 -1.06 9.57
N ALA A 42 -20.14 -0.59 10.82
CA ALA A 42 -19.86 0.80 11.10
C ALA A 42 -18.41 1.16 10.70
N TYR A 43 -18.16 2.42 10.32
CA TYR A 43 -16.80 2.87 9.95
C TYR A 43 -15.76 2.58 11.05
N THR A 44 -16.17 2.63 12.33
CA THR A 44 -15.31 2.32 13.48
C THR A 44 -14.88 0.85 13.51
N THR A 45 -15.76 -0.06 13.10
CA THR A 45 -15.47 -1.49 13.02
C THR A 45 -14.50 -1.78 11.88
N ILE A 46 -14.68 -1.11 10.73
CA ILE A 46 -13.78 -1.23 9.57
C ILE A 46 -12.39 -0.70 9.94
N SER A 47 -12.31 0.50 10.51
CA SER A 47 -11.05 1.11 10.92
C SER A 47 -10.32 0.26 11.97
N ARG A 48 -11.04 -0.23 12.99
CA ARG A 48 -10.45 -1.10 14.00
C ARG A 48 -9.92 -2.41 13.40
N PHE A 49 -10.63 -2.98 12.42
CA PHE A 49 -10.16 -4.16 11.70
C PHE A 49 -8.88 -3.86 10.91
N GLU A 50 -8.84 -2.75 10.18
CA GLU A 50 -7.65 -2.32 9.44
C GLU A 50 -6.45 -2.23 10.39
N THR A 51 -6.58 -1.47 11.48
CA THR A 51 -5.47 -1.20 12.40
C THR A 51 -4.98 -2.44 13.14
N LEU A 52 -5.90 -3.29 13.62
CA LEU A 52 -5.53 -4.44 14.44
C LEU A 52 -5.12 -5.67 13.64
N GLN A 53 -5.60 -5.82 12.39
CA GLN A 53 -5.47 -7.06 11.64
C GLN A 53 -4.77 -6.85 10.30
N PHE A 54 -5.03 -5.75 9.61
CA PHE A 54 -4.49 -5.51 8.27
C PHE A 54 -3.14 -4.80 8.30
N THR A 55 -2.98 -3.75 9.11
CA THR A 55 -1.72 -3.00 9.23
C THR A 55 -0.51 -3.89 9.59
N PRO A 56 -0.62 -4.89 10.49
CA PRO A 56 0.53 -5.75 10.81
C PRO A 56 0.98 -6.64 9.64
N ILE A 57 0.07 -6.99 8.73
CA ILE A 57 0.35 -7.91 7.61
C ILE A 57 0.51 -7.21 6.27
N SER A 58 0.14 -5.93 6.16
CA SER A 58 0.09 -5.18 4.90
C SER A 58 1.44 -5.17 4.18
N LYS A 59 2.53 -4.94 4.91
CA LYS A 59 3.90 -4.98 4.37
C LYS A 59 4.25 -6.34 3.77
N SER A 60 3.93 -7.43 4.48
CA SER A 60 4.24 -8.78 4.01
C SER A 60 3.42 -9.16 2.76
N ILE A 61 2.15 -8.77 2.72
CA ILE A 61 1.30 -8.99 1.55
C ILE A 61 1.83 -8.19 0.35
N MET A 62 2.20 -6.92 0.57
CA MET A 62 2.72 -6.07 -0.49
C MET A 62 4.04 -6.60 -1.05
N ALA A 63 4.97 -7.03 -0.19
CA ALA A 63 6.22 -7.66 -0.64
C ALA A 63 5.97 -8.89 -1.51
N LYS A 64 5.10 -9.81 -1.06
CA LYS A 64 4.73 -11.00 -1.85
C LYS A 64 4.05 -10.66 -3.18
N PHE A 65 3.27 -9.60 -3.21
CA PHE A 65 2.61 -9.15 -4.44
C PHE A 65 3.64 -8.55 -5.41
N THR A 66 4.61 -7.78 -4.91
CA THR A 66 5.74 -7.30 -5.70
C THR A 66 6.55 -8.46 -6.26
N ASP A 67 6.91 -9.45 -5.43
CA ASP A 67 7.64 -10.65 -5.88
C ASP A 67 6.88 -11.37 -6.99
N PHE A 68 5.55 -11.54 -6.81
CA PHE A 68 4.69 -12.15 -7.82
C PHE A 68 4.68 -11.39 -9.15
N LEU A 69 4.60 -10.06 -9.12
CA LEU A 69 4.64 -9.24 -10.34
C LEU A 69 6.03 -9.27 -11.00
N TYR A 70 7.09 -9.35 -10.20
CA TYR A 70 8.46 -9.47 -10.67
C TYR A 70 8.67 -10.80 -11.40
N ASP A 71 8.21 -11.90 -10.82
CA ASP A 71 8.27 -13.23 -11.42
C ASP A 71 7.46 -13.30 -12.72
N LEU A 72 6.38 -12.53 -12.83
CA LEU A 72 5.55 -12.43 -14.04
C LEU A 72 6.21 -11.53 -15.13
N GLY A 73 7.25 -10.78 -14.79
CA GLY A 73 7.90 -9.83 -15.70
C GLY A 73 7.12 -8.52 -15.90
N GLU A 74 6.11 -8.25 -15.08
CA GLU A 74 5.30 -7.02 -15.15
C GLU A 74 6.01 -5.81 -14.52
N ILE A 75 6.99 -6.07 -13.65
CA ILE A 75 7.85 -5.04 -13.05
C ILE A 75 9.32 -5.39 -13.23
N SER A 76 10.13 -4.38 -13.56
CA SER A 76 11.60 -4.51 -13.62
C SER A 76 12.22 -4.14 -12.28
N GLY A 77 13.18 -4.95 -11.82
CA GLY A 77 13.99 -4.69 -10.63
C GLY A 77 15.21 -3.82 -10.90
N GLU A 78 15.41 -3.34 -12.13
CA GLU A 78 16.61 -2.58 -12.53
C GLU A 78 16.61 -1.14 -12.00
N ALA A 79 15.43 -0.56 -11.78
CA ALA A 79 15.26 0.80 -11.31
C ALA A 79 14.31 0.86 -10.10
N ILE A 80 14.81 1.36 -8.98
CA ILE A 80 14.02 1.57 -7.76
C ILE A 80 13.68 3.05 -7.68
N PHE A 81 12.39 3.37 -7.76
CA PHE A 81 11.88 4.72 -7.58
C PHE A 81 11.43 4.91 -6.14
N ILE A 82 12.12 5.79 -5.42
CA ILE A 82 11.81 6.11 -4.03
C ILE A 82 11.21 7.49 -4.02
N ASP A 83 9.88 7.55 -3.92
CA ASP A 83 9.19 8.83 -3.84
C ASP A 83 9.63 9.58 -2.57
N GLY A 84 10.15 10.80 -2.75
CA GLY A 84 10.71 11.64 -1.69
C GLY A 84 12.24 11.59 -1.49
N ALA A 85 13.00 10.76 -2.21
CA ALA A 85 14.46 10.74 -2.10
C ALA A 85 15.12 11.82 -2.99
N LYS A 86 15.38 13.01 -2.43
CA LYS A 86 16.20 14.04 -3.10
C LYS A 86 17.69 13.74 -2.87
N VAL A 87 18.33 13.04 -3.81
CA VAL A 87 19.80 13.03 -3.88
C VAL A 87 20.23 14.35 -4.51
N GLU A 88 20.62 15.32 -3.69
CA GLU A 88 21.11 16.60 -4.19
C GLU A 88 22.40 16.38 -4.99
N ALA A 89 22.33 16.61 -6.30
CA ALA A 89 23.50 16.62 -7.15
C ALA A 89 24.36 17.84 -6.78
N ASN A 90 25.50 17.62 -6.12
CA ASN A 90 26.47 18.68 -5.93
C ASN A 90 27.21 18.92 -7.25
N ALA A 91 26.75 19.92 -8.02
CA ALA A 91 27.28 20.26 -9.34
C ALA A 91 28.49 21.20 -9.32
N ASN A 92 29.12 21.43 -8.16
CA ASN A 92 30.32 22.25 -8.09
C ASN A 92 31.54 21.43 -8.58
N LYS A 93 32.20 21.94 -9.63
CA LYS A 93 33.33 21.31 -10.35
C LYS A 93 34.50 20.92 -9.45
N TYR A 94 34.58 21.49 -8.24
CA TYR A 94 35.66 21.27 -7.27
C TYR A 94 35.24 20.51 -5.99
N THR A 95 34.03 19.95 -5.94
CA THR A 95 33.57 19.20 -4.77
C THR A 95 33.17 17.77 -5.15
N PHE A 96 33.74 16.80 -4.44
CA PHE A 96 33.41 15.40 -4.59
C PHE A 96 32.25 15.02 -3.65
N VAL A 97 31.24 14.33 -4.18
CA VAL A 97 30.22 13.68 -3.33
C VAL A 97 30.79 12.36 -2.85
N TRP A 98 30.85 12.18 -1.53
CA TRP A 98 31.41 10.97 -0.94
C TRP A 98 30.52 9.75 -1.22
N LYS A 99 31.10 8.72 -1.84
CA LYS A 99 30.44 7.44 -2.13
C LYS A 99 29.73 6.83 -0.91
N LYS A 100 30.26 7.06 0.30
CA LYS A 100 29.66 6.60 1.57
C LYS A 100 28.29 7.22 1.84
N ALA A 101 28.10 8.51 1.55
CA ALA A 101 26.83 9.21 1.76
C ALA A 101 25.75 8.72 0.78
N VAL A 102 26.12 8.50 -0.49
CA VAL A 102 25.21 7.92 -1.48
C VAL A 102 24.88 6.46 -1.15
N LYS A 103 25.89 5.69 -0.71
CA LYS A 103 25.70 4.27 -0.35
C LYS A 103 24.82 4.10 0.88
N SER A 104 24.83 5.00 1.87
CA SER A 104 23.93 4.87 3.01
C SER A 104 22.47 5.04 2.60
N ILE A 105 22.16 6.05 1.77
CA ILE A 105 20.81 6.28 1.25
C ILE A 105 20.33 5.05 0.46
N LEU A 106 21.18 4.51 -0.42
CA LEU A 106 20.86 3.30 -1.18
C LEU A 106 20.66 2.07 -0.28
N LEU A 107 21.56 1.83 0.68
CA LEU A 107 21.45 0.69 1.61
C LEU A 107 20.21 0.78 2.51
N GLU A 108 19.85 1.97 2.95
CA GLU A 108 18.65 2.22 3.75
C GLU A 108 17.36 2.03 2.94
N SER A 109 17.47 2.09 1.61
CA SER A 109 16.39 1.79 0.67
C SER A 109 16.23 0.30 0.39
N TYR A 110 17.33 -0.45 0.33
CA TYR A 110 17.32 -1.91 0.17
C TYR A 110 16.88 -2.67 1.43
N ASN A 111 17.01 -2.05 2.62
CA ASN A 111 16.69 -2.67 3.91
C ASN A 111 15.35 -2.20 4.52
N LYS A 112 14.55 -1.43 3.77
CA LYS A 112 13.21 -0.97 4.18
C LYS A 112 12.11 -1.84 3.61
#